data_AF-A0A2E9KC67-F1
#
_entry.id   AF-A0A2E9KC67-F1
#
_cell.length_a   1.000
_cell.length_b   1.000
_cell.length_c   1.000
_cell.angle_alpha   90.00
_cell.angle_beta   90.00
_cell.angle_gamma   90.00
#
_symmetry.space_group_name_H-M   'P 1'
#
loop_
_entity.id
_entity.type
_entity.pdbx_description
1 polymer ?
#
loop_
_entity_poly.entity_id
_entity_poly.type
_entity_poly.pdbx_seq_one_letter_code
_entity_poly.pdbx_strand_id
1 'polypeptide(L)' 'MTNLHQQALDKASQGNWDGAHTIVENENDALSCLIHGYLHRVEGDKFNARYWYTRAGETMPSNSLDDEFVRLSEMVNR' A
#
# COMPACT_ATOMS: atom_id res chain seq x y z
N MET A 1 8.82 -4.31 18.26
CA MET A 1 8.26 -3.08 17.68
C MET A 1 7.67 -3.49 16.34
N THR A 2 6.36 -3.33 16.14
CA THR A 2 5.72 -3.68 14.86
C THR A 2 6.17 -2.69 13.79
N ASN A 3 6.64 -3.20 12.65
CA ASN A 3 7.01 -2.40 11.48
C ASN A 3 5.82 -1.50 11.08
N LEU A 4 6.07 -0.23 10.75
CA LEU A 4 5.04 0.73 10.32
C LEU A 4 4.23 0.18 9.12
N HIS A 5 4.89 -0.53 8.19
CA HIS A 5 4.23 -1.11 7.04
C HIS A 5 3.21 -2.18 7.43
N GLN A 6 3.52 -2.99 8.45
CA GLN A 6 2.57 -3.97 8.99
C GLN A 6 1.37 -3.28 9.61
N GLN A 7 1.59 -2.21 10.38
CA GLN A 7 0.49 -1.45 10.99
C GLN A 7 -0.43 -0.83 9.93
N ALA A 8 0.13 -0.34 8.82
CA ALA A 8 -0.64 0.18 7.70
C ALA A 8 -1.51 -0.90 7.04
N LEU A 9 -0.94 -2.08 6.77
CA LEU A 9 -1.68 -3.20 6.19
C LEU A 9 -2.76 -3.72 7.15
N ASP A 10 -2.50 -3.76 8.46
CA ASP A 10 -3.49 -4.15 9.46
C ASP A 10 -4.70 -3.19 9.44
N LYS A 11 -4.45 -1.87 9.37
CA LYS A 11 -5.50 -0.85 9.22
C LYS A 11 -6.29 -1.03 7.93
N ALA A 12 -5.59 -1.27 6.82
CA ALA A 12 -6.22 -1.50 5.53
C ALA A 12 -7.13 -2.74 5.54
N SER A 13 -6.70 -3.85 6.17
CA SER A 13 -7.50 -5.08 6.32
C SER A 13 -8.79 -4.90 7.12
N GLN A 14 -8.79 -3.92 8.04
CA GLN A 14 -9.94 -3.56 8.87
C GLN A 14 -10.87 -2.55 8.19
N GLY A 15 -10.57 -2.15 6.94
CA GLY A 15 -11.30 -1.11 6.24
C GLY A 15 -10.98 0.32 6.69
N ASN A 16 -9.95 0.51 7.53
CA ASN A 16 -9.51 1.83 7.98
C ASN A 16 -8.43 2.39 7.04
N TRP A 17 -8.83 2.74 5.82
CA TRP A 17 -7.91 3.19 4.76
C TRP A 17 -7.28 4.55 5.08
N ASP A 18 -8.04 5.49 5.64
CA ASP A 18 -7.50 6.78 6.11
C ASP A 18 -6.39 6.58 7.16
N GLY A 19 -6.62 5.68 8.13
CA GLY A 19 -5.62 5.34 9.13
C GLY A 19 -4.38 4.66 8.53
N ALA A 20 -4.54 3.87 7.47
CA ALA A 20 -3.42 3.29 6.74
C ALA A 20 -2.63 4.35 5.97
N HIS A 21 -3.32 5.32 5.34
CA HIS A 21 -2.70 6.46 4.67
C HIS A 21 -1.86 7.28 5.65
N THR A 22 -2.40 7.63 6.82
CA THR A 22 -1.67 8.40 7.85
C THR A 22 -0.37 7.72 8.30
N ILE A 23 -0.33 6.39 8.33
CA ILE A 23 0.89 5.67 8.75
C ILE A 23 2.01 5.82 7.73
N VAL A 24 1.69 5.78 6.43
CA VAL A 24 2.72 5.75 5.38
C VAL A 24 2.87 7.09 4.63
N GLU A 25 2.06 8.11 4.94
CA GLU A 25 2.07 9.42 4.24
C GLU A 25 3.37 10.22 4.41
N ASN A 26 4.05 10.04 5.54
CA ASN A 26 5.30 10.75 5.84
C ASN A 26 6.54 9.97 5.38
N GLU A 27 6.35 8.72 4.92
CA GLU A 27 7.41 7.83 4.52
C GLU A 27 7.60 7.87 3.00
N ASN A 28 8.86 7.82 2.56
CA ASN A 28 9.21 7.87 1.13
C ASN A 28 9.92 6.60 0.65
N ASP A 29 9.96 5.55 1.48
CA ASP A 29 10.53 4.26 1.07
C ASP A 29 9.61 3.54 0.06
N ALA A 30 10.19 2.58 -0.65
CA ALA A 30 9.50 1.87 -1.71
C ALA A 30 8.23 1.16 -1.20
N LEU A 31 8.29 0.53 -0.01
CA LEU A 31 7.17 -0.26 0.51
C LEU A 31 6.01 0.65 0.98
N SER A 32 6.32 1.78 1.58
CA SER A 32 5.33 2.83 1.88
C SER A 32 4.63 3.35 0.63
N CYS A 33 5.39 3.60 -0.44
CA CYS A 33 4.82 4.02 -1.73
C CYS A 33 3.94 2.92 -2.36
N LEU A 34 4.33 1.65 -2.27
CA LEU A 34 3.51 0.53 -2.75
C LEU A 34 2.20 0.39 -1.97
N ILE A 35 2.24 0.55 -0.64
CA ILE A 35 1.04 0.53 0.22
C ILE A 35 0.11 1.70 -0.14
N HIS A 36 0.63 2.92 -0.32
CA HIS A 36 -0.17 4.06 -0.83
C HIS A 36 -0.80 3.76 -2.19
N GLY A 37 -0.03 3.16 -3.11
CA GLY A 37 -0.55 2.73 -4.41
C GLY A 37 -1.71 1.76 -4.28
N TYR A 38 -1.59 0.77 -3.40
CA TYR A 38 -2.65 -0.20 -3.10
C TYR A 38 -3.91 0.46 -2.51
N LEU A 39 -3.77 1.36 -1.53
CA LEU A 39 -4.90 2.03 -0.90
C LEU A 39 -5.73 2.81 -1.93
N HIS A 40 -5.08 3.56 -2.83
CA HIS A 40 -5.80 4.25 -3.90
C HIS A 40 -6.45 3.29 -4.92
N ARG A 41 -5.92 2.07 -5.11
CA ARG A 41 -6.64 1.05 -5.91
C ARG A 41 -7.93 0.62 -5.22
N VAL A 42 -7.93 0.47 -3.90
CA VAL A 42 -9.11 0.12 -3.10
C VAL A 42 -10.18 1.22 -3.21
N GLU A 43 -9.76 2.49 -3.19
CA GLU A 43 -10.63 3.66 -3.34
C GLU A 43 -11.13 3.89 -4.77
N GLY A 44 -10.56 3.19 -5.76
CA GLY A 44 -10.88 3.35 -7.18
C GLY A 44 -10.14 4.49 -7.88
N ASP A 45 -9.22 5.18 -7.20
CA ASP A 45 -8.37 6.22 -7.77
C ASP A 45 -7.15 5.63 -8.48
N LYS A 46 -7.39 5.17 -9.72
CA LYS A 46 -6.35 4.55 -10.56
C LYS A 46 -5.22 5.51 -10.94
N PHE A 47 -5.47 6.82 -10.96
CA PHE A 47 -4.45 7.80 -11.35
C PHE A 47 -3.43 7.97 -10.21
N ASN A 48 -3.91 8.22 -9.00
CA ASN A 48 -3.04 8.32 -7.83
C ASN A 48 -2.38 6.97 -7.50
N ALA A 49 -3.10 5.85 -7.63
CA ALA A 49 -2.50 4.53 -7.50
C ALA A 49 -1.27 4.39 -8.40
N ARG A 50 -1.39 4.69 -9.70
CA ARG A 50 -0.28 4.60 -10.65
C ARG A 50 0.88 5.53 -10.29
N TYR A 51 0.59 6.74 -9.83
CA TYR A 51 1.61 7.68 -9.36
C TYR A 51 2.47 7.06 -8.26
N TRP A 52 1.84 6.47 -7.24
CA TRP A 52 2.54 5.88 -6.10
C TRP A 52 3.30 4.60 -6.43
N TYR A 53 2.73 3.72 -7.26
CA TYR A 53 3.47 2.57 -7.79
C TYR A 53 4.73 3.02 -8.56
N THR A 54 4.59 4.04 -9.41
CA THR A 54 5.71 4.59 -10.18
C THR A 54 6.77 5.21 -9.26
N ARG A 55 6.35 5.87 -8.17
CA ARG A 55 7.23 6.43 -7.15
C ARG A 55 8.04 5.35 -6.42
N ALA A 56 7.47 4.16 -6.26
CA ALA A 56 8.16 2.97 -5.77
C ALA A 56 9.07 2.30 -6.83
N GLY A 57 9.09 2.79 -8.07
CA GLY A 57 9.80 2.18 -9.19
C GLY A 57 9.10 0.97 -9.81
N GLU A 58 7.83 0.73 -9.48
CA GLU A 58 7.03 -0.38 -10.00
C GLU A 58 5.92 0.09 -10.96
N THR A 59 5.55 -0.76 -11.92
CA THR A 59 4.32 -0.56 -12.69
C THR A 59 3.15 -1.06 -11.87
N MET A 60 2.05 -0.29 -11.84
CA MET A 60 0.82 -0.71 -11.14
C MET A 60 0.38 -2.12 -11.63
N PRO A 61 0.30 -3.11 -10.73
CA PRO A 61 0.02 -4.48 -11.13
C PRO A 61 -1.44 -4.65 -11.58
N SER A 62 -1.66 -5.61 -12.49
CA SER A 62 -2.98 -5.96 -13.01
C SER A 62 -3.65 -7.13 -12.27
N ASN A 63 -3.11 -7.52 -11.10
CA ASN A 63 -3.67 -8.54 -10.21
C ASN A 63 -4.95 -8.04 -9.50
N SER A 64 -5.62 -8.91 -8.74
CA SER A 64 -6.74 -8.48 -7.90
C SER A 64 -6.26 -7.63 -6.71
N LEU A 65 -7.18 -6.96 -6.01
CA LEU A 65 -6.85 -6.25 -4.76
C LEU A 65 -6.35 -7.23 -3.69
N ASP A 66 -7.00 -8.39 -3.56
CA ASP A 66 -6.63 -9.42 -2.58
C ASP A 66 -5.22 -9.97 -2.86
N ASP A 67 -4.91 -10.28 -4.12
CA ASP A 67 -3.57 -10.75 -4.50
C ASP A 67 -2.50 -9.69 -4.20
N GLU A 68 -2.82 -8.41 -4.41
CA GLU A 68 -1.89 -7.33 -4.12
C GLU A 68 -1.68 -7.15 -2.63
N PHE A 69 -2.75 -7.23 -1.83
CA PHE A 69 -2.65 -7.18 -0.38
C PHE A 69 -1.77 -8.31 0.17
N VAL A 70 -1.93 -9.53 -0.35
CA VAL A 70 -1.09 -10.67 0.00
C VAL A 70 0.37 -10.41 -0.38
N ARG A 71 0.63 -9.94 -1.61
CA ARG A 71 1.99 -9.61 -2.07
C ARG A 71 2.67 -8.60 -1.15
N LEU A 72 1.99 -7.50 -0.80
CA LEU A 72 2.55 -6.48 0.09
C LEU A 72 2.78 -7.02 1.51
N SER A 73 1.85 -7.83 2.01
CA SER A 73 2.02 -8.51 3.30
C SER A 73 3.23 -9.42 3.32
N GLU A 74 3.49 -10.17 2.25
CA GLU A 74 4.71 -10.98 2.13
C GLU A 74 5.98 -10.15 2.06
N MET A 75 5.95 -8.98 1.42
CA MET A 75 7.09 -8.06 1.35
C MET A 75 7.45 -7.46 2.72
N VAL A 76 6.45 -7.17 3.56
CA VAL A 76 6.65 -6.66 4.93
C VAL A 76 7.30 -7.69 5.85
N ASN A 77 7.04 -8.98 5.62
CA ASN A 77 7.51 -10.09 6.45
C ASN A 77 8.90 -10.65 6.07
N ARG A 78 9.57 -10.05 5.08
CA ARG A 78 10.93 -10.42 4.65
C ARG A 78 11.98 -9.57 5.36
#